data_AF-A0A968DHW5-F1
#
_entry.id   AF-A0A968DHW5-F1
#
_cell.length_a   1.000
_cell.length_b   1.000
_cell.length_c   1.000
_cell.angle_alpha   90.00
_cell.angle_beta   90.00
_cell.angle_gamma   90.00
#
_symmetry.space_group_name_H-M   'P 1'
#
loop_
_entity.id
_entity.type
_entity.pdbx_description
1 polymer ?
#
loop_
_entity_poly.entity_id
_entity_poly.type
_entity_poly.pdbx_seq_one_letter_code
_entity_poly.pdbx_strand_id
1 'polypeptide(L)' 'MSYEIVPGKGLGDLFFSQEDLNELVAEIQAEGRQVAIHAAGDRAVEQAQNAIAAALNGAPNEYRH' A
#
# COMPACT_ATOMS: atom_id res chain seq x y z
N MET A 1 -19.61 -6.58 -12.14
CA MET A 1 -20.23 -7.56 -11.23
C MET A 1 -19.81 -7.18 -9.82
N SER A 2 -20.61 -6.35 -9.15
CA SER A 2 -20.38 -5.94 -7.77
C SER A 2 -20.60 -7.14 -6.87
N TYR A 3 -19.54 -7.64 -6.25
CA TYR A 3 -19.65 -8.62 -5.16
C TYR A 3 -20.24 -7.85 -3.98
N GLU A 4 -21.54 -8.00 -3.75
CA GLU A 4 -22.16 -7.46 -2.56
C GLU A 4 -21.47 -8.05 -1.32
N ILE A 5 -21.02 -7.11 -0.49
CA ILE A 5 -20.26 -7.24 0.74
C ILE A 5 -20.95 -8.22 1.69
N VAL A 6 -20.48 -9.46 1.72
CA VAL A 6 -20.66 -10.34 2.87
C VAL A 6 -19.31 -10.42 3.57
N PRO A 7 -19.12 -9.75 4.72
CA PRO A 7 -17.88 -9.84 5.49
C PRO A 7 -17.51 -11.31 5.73
N GLY A 8 -16.32 -11.72 5.28
CA GLY A 8 -15.85 -13.10 5.38
C GLY A 8 -16.16 -14.02 4.19
N LYS A 9 -16.72 -13.50 3.08
CA LYS A 9 -16.80 -14.23 1.80
C LYS A 9 -16.00 -13.51 0.72
N GLY A 10 -15.05 -14.19 0.07
CA GLY A 10 -14.17 -13.63 -0.97
C GLY A 10 -12.70 -13.63 -0.60
N LEU A 11 -11.86 -12.97 -1.40
CA LEU A 11 -10.40 -12.84 -1.21
C LEU A 11 -10.01 -11.59 -0.40
N GLY A 12 -10.97 -10.98 0.31
CA GLY A 12 -10.82 -9.69 0.98
C GLY A 12 -11.03 -8.49 0.04
N ASP A 13 -11.06 -7.30 0.64
CA ASP A 13 -11.25 -6.02 -0.03
C ASP A 13 -9.95 -5.21 -0.02
N LEU A 14 -9.56 -4.69 -1.19
CA LEU A 14 -8.51 -3.70 -1.29
C LEU A 14 -9.13 -2.31 -1.35
N PHE A 15 -8.67 -1.42 -0.47
CA PHE A 15 -9.17 -0.04 -0.37
C PHE A 15 -8.54 0.90 -1.39
N PHE A 16 -7.39 0.52 -1.94
CA PHE A 16 -6.64 1.26 -2.97
C PHE A 16 -6.30 0.33 -4.12
N SER A 17 -6.19 0.86 -5.34
CA SER A 17 -5.45 0.19 -6.42
C SER A 17 -3.94 0.23 -6.14
N GLN A 18 -3.13 -0.51 -6.91
CA GLN A 18 -1.67 -0.44 -6.75
C GLN A 18 -1.17 0.94 -7.11
N GLU A 19 -1.72 1.54 -8.17
CA GLU A 19 -1.38 2.86 -8.68
C GLU A 19 -1.71 3.95 -7.65
N ASP A 20 -2.91 3.93 -7.06
CA ASP A 20 -3.32 4.90 -6.05
C ASP A 20 -2.40 4.85 -4.81
N LEU A 21 -2.03 3.64 -4.37
CA LEU A 21 -1.16 3.48 -3.21
C LEU A 21 0.28 3.93 -3.53
N ASN A 22 0.76 3.69 -4.75
CA ASN A 22 2.08 4.18 -5.18
C ASN A 22 2.13 5.71 -5.16
N GLU A 23 1.13 6.38 -5.71
CA GLU A 23 1.05 7.84 -5.75
C GLU A 23 1.02 8.42 -4.32
N LEU A 24 0.16 7.89 -3.46
CA LEU A 24 0.05 8.35 -2.07
C LEU A 24 1.36 8.17 -1.29
N VAL A 25 2.01 7.01 -1.41
CA VAL A 25 3.27 6.75 -0.68
C VAL A 25 4.41 7.61 -1.25
N ALA A 26 4.44 7.87 -2.56
CA ALA A 26 5.43 8.75 -3.17
C ALA A 26 5.27 10.22 -2.71
N GLU A 27 4.04 10.72 -2.59
CA GLU A 27 3.77 12.06 -2.04
C GLU A 27 4.27 12.18 -0.59
N ILE A 28 3.92 11.21 0.27
CA ILE A 28 4.34 11.21 1.68
C ILE A 28 5.88 11.16 1.80
N GLN A 29 6.54 10.33 0.97
CA GLN A 29 8.00 10.26 0.89
C GLN A 29 8.62 11.59 0.45
N ALA A 30 8.05 12.26 -0.55
CA ALA A 30 8.53 13.56 -1.05
C ALA A 30 8.39 14.68 0.00
N GLU A 31 7.41 14.56 0.90
CA GLU A 31 7.24 15.46 2.05
C GLU A 31 8.19 15.16 3.22
N GLY A 32 9.02 14.11 3.14
CA GLY A 32 9.91 13.70 4.22
C GLY A 32 9.17 13.16 5.45
N ARG A 33 8.00 12.57 5.25
CA ARG A 33 7.16 11.98 6.31
C ARG A 33 7.22 10.45 6.29
N GLN A 34 6.91 9.84 7.43
CA GLN A 34 6.71 8.40 7.53
C GLN A 34 5.26 8.02 7.20
N VAL A 35 5.06 6.84 6.62
CA VAL A 35 3.74 6.23 6.39
C VAL A 35 3.62 4.90 7.13
N ALA A 36 2.47 4.67 7.75
CA ALA A 36 2.08 3.37 8.28
C ALA A 36 0.93 2.82 7.44
N ILE A 37 1.10 1.62 6.89
CA ILE A 37 0.11 0.98 6.01
C ILE A 37 -0.46 -0.23 6.75
N HIS A 38 -1.77 -0.24 6.97
CA HIS A 38 -2.45 -1.42 7.48
C HIS A 38 -2.65 -2.44 6.35
N ALA A 39 -2.01 -3.60 6.47
CA ALA A 39 -2.13 -4.71 5.53
C ALA A 39 -2.19 -6.04 6.30
N ALA A 40 -3.15 -6.89 5.95
CA ALA A 40 -3.36 -8.18 6.62
C ALA A 40 -3.31 -9.37 5.66
N GLY A 41 -3.98 -9.28 4.50
CA GLY A 41 -3.89 -10.30 3.46
C GLY A 41 -2.54 -10.28 2.75
N ASP A 42 -2.08 -11.44 2.28
CA ASP A 42 -0.83 -11.61 1.52
C ASP A 42 -0.75 -10.67 0.31
N ARG A 43 -1.82 -10.55 -0.46
CA ARG A 43 -1.92 -9.60 -1.58
C ARG A 43 -1.82 -8.14 -1.12
N ALA A 44 -2.39 -7.79 0.03
CA ALA A 44 -2.29 -6.43 0.56
C ALA A 44 -0.88 -6.12 1.08
N VAL A 45 -0.20 -7.10 1.66
CA VAL A 45 1.20 -6.99 2.09
C VAL A 45 2.12 -6.79 0.88
N GLU A 46 1.90 -7.54 -0.20
CA GLU A 46 2.62 -7.34 -1.47
C GLU A 46 2.38 -5.94 -2.04
N GLN A 47 1.11 -5.49 -2.08
CA GLN A 47 0.75 -4.16 -2.57
C GLN A 47 1.46 -3.03 -1.78
N ALA A 48 1.50 -3.16 -0.45
CA ALA A 48 2.19 -2.22 0.42
C ALA A 48 3.71 -2.20 0.16
N GLN A 49 4.34 -3.38 0.02
CA GLN A 49 5.77 -3.46 -0.27
C GLN A 49 6.11 -2.89 -1.65
N ASN A 50 5.27 -3.13 -2.66
CA ASN A 50 5.44 -2.55 -4.00
C ASN A 50 5.37 -1.02 -3.97
N ALA A 51 4.43 -0.44 -3.21
CA ALA A 51 4.31 1.01 -3.08
C ALA A 51 5.52 1.64 -2.39
N ILE A 52 6.03 0.99 -1.32
CA ILE A 52 7.26 1.42 -0.65
C ILE A 52 8.45 1.34 -1.62
N ALA A 53 8.60 0.24 -2.36
CA ALA A 53 9.69 0.09 -3.33
C ALA A 53 9.62 1.13 -4.46
N ALA A 54 8.41 1.43 -4.95
CA ALA A 54 8.18 2.44 -5.98
C ALA A 54 8.57 3.85 -5.48
N ALA A 55 8.15 4.22 -4.27
CA ALA A 55 8.47 5.52 -3.68
C ALA A 55 9.97 5.69 -3.38
N LEU A 56 10.65 4.62 -2.97
CA LEU A 56 12.10 4.63 -2.74
C LEU A 56 12.88 4.68 -4.06
N ASN A 57 12.35 4.11 -5.15
CA ASN A 57 13.00 4.07 -6.47
C ASN A 57 14.48 3.65 -6.41
N GLY A 58 14.77 2.63 -5.58
CA GLY A 58 16.13 2.12 -5.36
C GLY A 58 17.00 2.91 -4.36
N ALA A 59 16.52 4.03 -3.84
CA ALA A 59 17.17 4.75 -2.75
C ALA A 59 17.02 4.00 -1.40
N PRO A 60 17.91 4.25 -0.42
CA PRO A 60 17.74 3.73 0.93
C PRO A 60 16.45 4.25 1.59
N ASN A 61 15.84 3.42 2.43
CA ASN A 61 14.81 3.91 3.35
C ASN A 61 15.49 4.51 4.59
N GLU A 62 15.66 5.83 4.59
CA GLU A 62 16.36 6.56 5.66
C GLU A 62 15.52 6.69 6.94
N TYR A 63 14.19 6.67 6.84
CA TYR A 63 13.26 6.89 7.95
C TYR A 63 12.71 5.56 8.52
N ARG A 64 13.60 4.60 8.82
CA ARG A 64 13.23 3.31 9.43
C ARG A 64 13.11 3.42 10.95
N HIS A 65 11.89 3.58 11.48
CA HIS A 65 11.58 3.43 12.91
C HIS A 65 10.21 2.79 13.08
#